data_AF-A0A962HAZ4-F1
#
_entry.id   AF-A0A962HAZ4-F1
#
_cell.length_a   1.000
_cell.length_b   1.000
_cell.length_c   1.000
_cell.angle_alpha   90.00
_cell.angle_beta   90.00
_cell.angle_gamma   90.00
#
_symmetry.space_group_name_H-M   'P 1'
#
loop_
_entity.id
_entity.type
_entity.pdbx_description
1 polymer ?
#
loop_
_entity_poly.entity_id
_entity_poly.type
_entity_poly.pdbx_seq_one_letter_code
_entity_poly.pdbx_strand_id
1 'polypeptide(L)'
;MSNTIKQLALAWAAALALGTGADAASLKIATLAPEGSSWMREMRAAGDAVKTATEGRVELKFFPGGVMGNGETVLRKIKLGQLNGGAFAASELTPVNPDVAVYGLPFQFSDLNQVRSARAKLDPQIK
;
A
#
# COMPACT_ATOMS: atom_id res chain seq x y z
N MET A 1 -54.30 16.47 -4.45
CA MET A 1 -53.12 16.28 -5.35
C MET A 1 -51.82 16.89 -4.81
N SER A 2 -51.81 17.87 -3.90
CA SER A 2 -50.55 18.47 -3.42
C SER A 2 -49.75 17.61 -2.42
N ASN A 3 -50.41 16.78 -1.60
CA ASN A 3 -49.72 15.92 -0.63
C ASN A 3 -49.00 14.73 -1.26
N THR A 4 -49.52 14.19 -2.36
CA THR A 4 -48.93 13.04 -3.07
C THR A 4 -47.59 13.42 -3.69
N ILE A 5 -47.48 14.63 -4.24
CA ILE A 5 -46.23 15.18 -4.80
C ILE A 5 -45.20 15.43 -3.68
N LYS A 6 -45.65 15.95 -2.53
CA LYS A 6 -44.79 16.14 -1.35
C LYS A 6 -44.25 14.81 -0.79
N GLN A 7 -45.09 13.77 -0.77
CA GLN A 7 -44.68 12.44 -0.31
C GLN A 7 -43.71 11.76 -1.28
N LEU A 8 -43.90 11.90 -2.59
CA LEU A 8 -42.93 11.42 -3.58
C LEU A 8 -41.59 12.15 -3.48
N ALA A 9 -41.59 13.48 -3.28
CA ALA A 9 -40.37 14.27 -3.13
C ALA A 9 -39.59 13.88 -1.86
N LEU A 10 -40.29 13.59 -0.76
CA LEU A 10 -39.68 13.17 0.51
C LEU A 10 -39.07 11.76 0.40
N ALA A 11 -39.74 10.85 -0.31
CA ALA A 11 -39.21 9.51 -0.58
C ALA A 11 -37.96 9.54 -1.47
N TRP A 12 -37.91 10.44 -2.46
CA TRP A 12 -36.73 10.65 -3.30
C TRP A 12 -35.55 11.23 -2.53
N ALA A 13 -35.79 12.20 -1.64
CA ALA A 13 -34.77 12.77 -0.77
C ALA A 13 -34.20 11.73 0.23
N ALA A 14 -35.05 10.84 0.75
CA ALA A 14 -34.61 9.74 1.62
C ALA A 14 -33.79 8.67 0.87
N ALA A 15 -34.11 8.41 -0.40
CA ALA A 15 -33.35 7.48 -1.25
C ALA A 15 -31.95 8.03 -1.62
N LEU A 16 -31.82 9.36 -1.78
CA LEU A 16 -30.52 10.03 -1.97
C LEU A 16 -29.68 10.07 -0.69
N ALA A 17 -30.30 10.07 0.49
CA ALA A 17 -29.62 10.03 1.78
C ALA A 17 -29.07 8.64 2.15
N LEU A 18 -29.52 7.57 1.46
CA LEU A 18 -28.92 6.23 1.52
C LEU A 18 -27.65 6.12 0.66
N GLY A 19 -27.03 7.25 0.31
CA GLY A 19 -25.75 7.34 -0.38
C GLY A 19 -24.77 6.30 0.16
N THR A 20 -24.27 5.48 -0.76
CA THR A 20 -23.31 4.41 -0.54
C THR A 20 -22.21 4.88 0.42
N GLY A 21 -22.24 4.39 1.66
CA GLY A 21 -21.08 4.50 2.54
C GLY A 21 -19.91 3.82 1.83
N ALA A 22 -19.00 4.59 1.27
CA ALA A 22 -17.79 4.05 0.68
C ALA A 22 -16.99 3.44 1.83
N ASP A 23 -16.94 2.10 1.87
CA ASP A 23 -16.23 1.37 2.91
C ASP A 23 -14.74 1.73 2.82
N ALA A 24 -14.23 2.43 3.82
CA ALA A 24 -12.85 2.90 3.82
C ALA A 24 -11.92 1.72 4.08
N ALA A 25 -11.15 1.32 3.07
CA ALA A 25 -10.23 0.20 3.17
C ALA A 25 -8.97 0.61 3.94
N SER A 26 -8.75 0.00 5.11
CA SER A 26 -7.50 0.13 5.86
C SER A 26 -6.52 -0.97 5.47
N LEU A 27 -5.45 -0.61 4.76
CA LEU A 27 -4.42 -1.52 4.31
C LEU A 27 -3.26 -1.54 5.31
N LYS A 28 -3.03 -2.69 5.94
CA LYS A 28 -1.99 -2.90 6.96
C LYS A 28 -0.66 -3.24 6.30
N ILE A 29 0.34 -2.36 6.45
CA ILE A 29 1.66 -2.47 5.84
C ILE A 29 2.73 -2.59 6.93
N ALA A 30 3.52 -3.66 6.93
CA ALA A 30 4.62 -3.85 7.89
C ALA A 30 5.99 -3.52 7.29
N THR A 31 6.94 -3.07 8.12
CA THR A 31 8.31 -2.80 7.68
C THR A 31 9.32 -2.97 8.83
N LEU A 32 10.53 -3.37 8.48
CA LEU A 32 11.68 -3.34 9.39
C LEU A 32 12.25 -1.93 9.57
N ALA A 33 11.92 -0.99 8.68
CA ALA A 33 12.38 0.39 8.79
C ALA A 33 11.97 0.99 10.15
N PRO A 34 12.92 1.56 10.92
CA PRO A 34 12.61 2.16 12.21
C PRO A 34 11.70 3.37 12.08
N GLU A 35 10.93 3.62 13.13
CA GLU A 35 10.16 4.85 13.25
C GLU A 35 11.09 6.07 13.27
N GLY A 36 10.69 7.18 12.66
CA GLY A 36 11.52 8.39 12.52
C GLY A 36 12.60 8.32 11.44
N SER A 37 12.80 7.16 10.79
CA SER A 37 13.72 7.05 9.65
C SER A 37 13.25 7.85 8.43
N SER A 38 14.18 8.19 7.53
CA SER A 38 13.84 8.81 6.25
C SER A 38 12.85 7.96 5.45
N TRP A 39 13.02 6.64 5.45
CA TRP A 39 12.10 5.70 4.81
C TRP A 39 10.68 5.83 5.35
N MET A 40 10.50 5.89 6.67
CA MET A 40 9.17 6.05 7.26
C MET A 40 8.53 7.39 6.93
N ARG A 41 9.32 8.47 6.84
CA ARG A 41 8.81 9.77 6.38
C ARG A 41 8.26 9.68 4.95
N GLU A 42 9.02 9.11 4.02
CA GLU A 42 8.56 8.96 2.63
C GLU A 42 7.35 8.02 2.51
N MET A 43 7.33 6.91 3.28
CA MET A 43 6.19 5.99 3.31
C MET A 43 4.92 6.66 3.83
N ARG A 44 5.02 7.51 4.86
CA ARG A 44 3.88 8.28 5.37
C ARG A 44 3.39 9.29 4.35
N ALA A 45 4.31 10.03 3.70
CA ALA A 45 3.95 10.95 2.61
C ALA A 45 3.23 10.22 1.46
N ALA A 46 3.69 9.02 1.08
CA ALA A 46 3.01 8.18 0.10
C ALA A 46 1.63 7.73 0.57
N GLY A 47 1.48 7.38 1.86
CA GLY A 47 0.19 7.06 2.47
C GLY A 47 -0.81 8.22 2.43
N ASP A 48 -0.35 9.43 2.74
CA ASP A 48 -1.18 10.65 2.67
C ASP A 48 -1.59 10.97 1.22
N ALA A 49 -0.67 10.76 0.27
CA ALA A 49 -0.97 10.92 -1.16
C ALA A 49 -2.04 9.91 -1.62
N VAL A 50 -1.93 8.64 -1.21
CA VAL A 50 -2.95 7.60 -1.50
C VAL A 50 -4.30 7.98 -0.88
N LYS A 51 -4.30 8.39 0.38
CA LYS A 51 -5.53 8.83 1.08
C LYS A 51 -6.19 9.99 0.36
N THR A 52 -5.41 10.98 -0.07
CA THR A 52 -5.91 12.15 -0.82
C THR A 52 -6.46 11.74 -2.18
N ALA A 53 -5.69 10.98 -2.96
CA ALA A 53 -6.08 10.54 -4.31
C ALA A 53 -7.31 9.62 -4.32
N THR A 54 -7.60 8.98 -3.19
CA THR A 54 -8.77 8.09 -3.03
C THR A 54 -9.93 8.74 -2.29
N GLU A 55 -9.84 10.04 -1.98
CA GLU A 55 -10.86 10.77 -1.21
C GLU A 55 -11.15 10.12 0.14
N GLY A 56 -10.10 9.60 0.79
CA GLY A 56 -10.16 8.94 2.09
C GLY A 56 -10.65 7.49 2.05
N ARG A 57 -11.00 6.95 0.87
CA ARG A 57 -11.46 5.55 0.75
C ARG A 57 -10.37 4.52 0.99
N VAL A 58 -9.09 4.91 0.91
CA VAL A 58 -7.96 4.02 1.22
C VAL A 58 -7.05 4.70 2.25
N GLU A 59 -6.77 3.99 3.33
CA GLU A 59 -5.82 4.42 4.35
C GLU A 59 -4.72 3.36 4.54
N LEU A 60 -3.46 3.79 4.46
CA LEU A 60 -2.32 2.91 4.73
C LEU A 60 -1.95 2.99 6.21
N LYS A 61 -2.10 1.88 6.92
CA LYS A 61 -1.68 1.75 8.32
C LYS A 61 -0.33 1.05 8.40
N PHE A 62 0.69 1.80 8.83
CA PHE A 62 2.06 1.30 8.92
C PHE A 62 2.38 0.68 10.29
N PHE A 63 3.11 -0.44 10.26
CA PHE A 63 3.69 -1.14 11.42
C PHE A 63 5.22 -1.14 11.30
N PRO A 64 5.91 -0.13 11.83
CA PRO A 64 7.35 0.09 11.67
C PRO A 64 8.19 -0.79 12.61
N GLY A 65 9.51 -0.79 12.41
CA GLY A 65 10.49 -1.33 13.35
C GLY A 65 10.36 -2.83 13.64
N GLY A 66 9.74 -3.60 12.74
CA GLY A 66 9.62 -5.04 12.91
C GLY A 66 8.64 -5.48 14.01
N VAL A 67 7.73 -4.62 14.48
CA VAL A 67 6.72 -4.98 15.50
C VAL A 67 5.79 -6.12 15.05
N MET A 68 5.71 -6.38 13.75
CA MET A 68 4.96 -7.50 13.16
C MET A 68 5.79 -8.77 12.93
N GLY A 69 7.06 -8.77 13.31
CA GLY A 69 8.03 -9.85 13.10
C GLY A 69 9.08 -9.52 12.03
N ASN A 70 9.95 -10.48 11.75
CA ASN A 70 10.93 -10.41 10.65
C ASN A 70 10.25 -10.57 9.26
N GLY A 71 11.00 -10.37 8.18
CA GLY A 71 10.48 -10.43 6.80
C GLY A 71 9.73 -11.72 6.48
N GLU A 72 10.25 -12.89 6.88
CA GLU A 72 9.58 -14.18 6.68
C GLU A 72 8.23 -14.26 7.39
N THR A 73 8.17 -13.79 8.64
CA THR A 73 6.92 -13.75 9.42
C THR A 73 5.91 -12.80 8.78
N VAL A 74 6.36 -11.64 8.29
CA VAL A 74 5.52 -10.68 7.58
C VAL A 74 4.97 -11.29 6.28
N LEU A 75 5.80 -11.94 5.46
CA LEU A 75 5.35 -12.63 4.24
C LEU A 75 4.29 -13.70 4.55
N ARG A 76 4.47 -14.47 5.61
CA ARG A 76 3.47 -15.46 6.07
C ARG A 76 2.16 -14.79 6.46
N LYS A 77 2.21 -13.67 7.20
CA LYS A 77 1.03 -12.90 7.59
C LYS A 77 0.30 -12.27 6.40
N ILE A 78 1.02 -11.86 5.35
CA ILE A 78 0.43 -11.41 4.08
C ILE A 78 -0.32 -12.57 3.42
N LYS A 79 0.32 -13.74 3.31
CA LYS A 79 -0.32 -14.94 2.72
C LYS A 79 -1.59 -15.38 3.46
N LEU A 80 -1.64 -15.18 4.78
CA LEU A 80 -2.79 -15.48 5.62
C LEU A 80 -3.84 -14.35 5.67
N GLY A 81 -3.62 -13.22 4.99
CA GLY A 81 -4.53 -12.07 4.98
C GLY A 81 -4.53 -11.24 6.27
N GLN A 82 -3.59 -11.46 7.19
CA GLN A 82 -3.47 -10.66 8.42
C GLN A 82 -2.83 -9.29 8.17
N LEU A 83 -2.00 -9.21 7.13
CA LEU A 83 -1.40 -7.99 6.58
C LEU A 83 -1.76 -7.87 5.10
N ASN A 84 -1.85 -6.65 4.61
CA ASN A 84 -2.12 -6.39 3.19
C ASN A 84 -0.83 -6.19 2.37
N GLY A 85 0.28 -5.89 3.04
CA GLY A 85 1.57 -5.74 2.38
C GLY A 85 2.72 -5.51 3.35
N GLY A 86 3.91 -5.28 2.79
CA GLY A 86 5.10 -4.92 3.55
C GLY A 86 6.14 -4.23 2.68
N ALA A 87 7.08 -3.55 3.34
CA ALA A 87 8.29 -3.02 2.70
C ALA A 87 9.48 -3.89 3.14
N PHE A 88 10.21 -4.41 2.15
CA PHE A 88 11.25 -5.42 2.33
C PHE A 88 12.53 -4.97 1.64
N ALA A 89 13.68 -5.44 2.13
CA ALA A 89 14.89 -5.44 1.33
C ALA A 89 14.76 -6.43 0.17
N ALA A 90 15.42 -6.17 -0.95
CA ALA A 90 15.37 -7.06 -2.12
C ALA A 90 15.81 -8.50 -1.78
N SER A 91 16.80 -8.65 -0.91
CA SER A 91 17.27 -9.96 -0.44
C SER A 91 16.18 -10.78 0.28
N GLU A 92 15.28 -10.13 1.02
CA GLU A 92 14.19 -10.79 1.73
C GLU A 92 13.13 -11.37 0.80
N LEU A 93 13.07 -10.89 -0.45
CA LEU A 93 12.12 -11.36 -1.47
C LEU A 93 12.68 -12.49 -2.34
N THR A 94 13.97 -12.82 -2.22
CA THR A 94 14.59 -13.90 -3.01
C THR A 94 13.92 -15.26 -2.85
N PRO A 95 13.35 -15.66 -1.69
CA PRO A 95 12.60 -16.92 -1.60
C PRO A 95 11.25 -16.89 -2.33
N VAL A 96 10.72 -15.69 -2.64
CA VAL A 96 9.46 -15.49 -3.37
C VAL A 96 9.71 -15.41 -4.87
N ASN A 97 10.69 -14.60 -5.28
CA ASN A 97 11.19 -14.55 -6.65
C ASN A 97 12.72 -14.39 -6.62
N PRO A 98 13.51 -15.38 -7.09
CA PRO A 98 14.97 -15.31 -7.06
C PRO A 98 15.56 -14.24 -7.99
N ASP A 99 14.83 -13.82 -9.04
CA ASP A 99 15.32 -12.86 -10.04
C ASP A 99 15.56 -11.47 -9.41
N VAL A 100 14.91 -11.14 -8.29
CA VAL A 100 15.16 -9.90 -7.54
C VAL A 100 16.60 -9.79 -7.03
N ALA A 101 17.31 -10.92 -6.89
CA ALA A 101 18.72 -10.95 -6.50
C ALA A 101 19.62 -10.21 -7.50
N VAL A 102 19.15 -10.02 -8.75
CA VAL A 102 19.86 -9.24 -9.76
C VAL A 102 20.19 -7.84 -9.27
N TYR A 103 19.39 -7.23 -8.40
CA TYR A 103 19.69 -5.90 -7.86
C TYR A 103 20.77 -5.89 -6.77
N GLY A 104 21.10 -7.05 -6.22
CA GLY A 104 22.05 -7.20 -5.12
C GLY A 104 23.47 -7.60 -5.54
N LEU A 105 23.73 -7.87 -6.83
CA LEU A 105 25.08 -8.27 -7.25
C LEU A 105 26.06 -7.11 -7.06
N PRO A 106 27.28 -7.39 -6.56
CA PRO A 106 28.25 -6.36 -6.22
C PRO A 106 28.74 -5.62 -7.48
N PHE A 107 29.09 -4.34 -7.30
CA PHE A 107 29.72 -3.47 -8.32
C PHE A 107 28.89 -3.21 -9.59
N GLN A 108 27.57 -3.41 -9.58
CA GLN A 108 26.74 -3.14 -10.75
C GLN A 108 26.38 -1.68 -10.97
N PHE A 109 26.29 -0.89 -9.89
CA PHE A 109 25.79 0.48 -9.95
C PHE A 109 26.71 1.40 -9.17
N SER A 110 27.07 2.52 -9.78
CA SER A 110 27.86 3.58 -9.12
C SER A 110 26.98 4.67 -8.50
N ASP A 111 25.73 4.76 -8.92
CA ASP A 111 24.78 5.79 -8.48
C ASP A 111 23.32 5.35 -8.64
N LEU A 112 22.40 6.10 -8.03
CA LEU A 112 20.97 5.80 -8.05
C LEU A 112 20.29 6.01 -9.41
N ASN A 113 20.87 6.80 -10.32
CA ASN A 113 20.30 6.98 -11.66
C ASN A 113 20.53 5.74 -12.52
N GLN A 114 21.67 5.07 -12.35
CA GLN A 114 21.92 3.76 -12.96
C GLN A 114 20.93 2.71 -12.44
N VAL A 115 20.69 2.69 -11.12
CA VAL A 115 19.67 1.80 -10.53
C VAL A 115 18.29 2.05 -11.15
N ARG A 116 17.86 3.32 -11.23
CA ARG A 116 16.57 3.69 -11.84
C ARG A 116 16.46 3.25 -13.31
N SER A 117 17.52 3.47 -14.09
CA SER A 117 17.58 3.10 -15.50
C SER A 117 17.54 1.58 -15.72
N ALA A 118 18.21 0.82 -14.84
CA ALA A 118 18.19 -0.63 -14.87
C ALA A 118 16.81 -1.17 -14.48
N ARG A 119 16.21 -0.66 -13.41
CA ARG A 119 14.87 -1.05 -12.95
C ARG A 119 13.81 -0.86 -14.01
N ALA A 120 13.85 0.24 -14.78
CA ALA A 120 12.91 0.46 -15.88
C ALA A 120 12.93 -0.65 -16.95
N LYS A 121 14.06 -1.37 -17.12
CA LYS A 121 14.22 -2.47 -18.08
C LYS A 121 14.02 -3.85 -17.44
N LEU A 122 14.39 -3.99 -16.17
CA LEU A 122 14.44 -5.27 -15.46
C LEU A 122 13.13 -5.56 -14.69
N ASP A 123 12.48 -4.56 -14.09
CA ASP A 123 11.23 -4.75 -13.34
C ASP A 123 10.15 -5.49 -14.18
N PRO A 124 9.96 -5.23 -15.50
CA PRO A 124 9.00 -5.99 -16.32
C PRO A 124 9.35 -7.47 -16.53
N GLN A 125 10.60 -7.88 -16.31
CA GLN A 125 11.06 -9.26 -16.48
C GLN A 125 10.99 -10.04 -15.17
N ILE A 126 11.01 -9.35 -14.03
CA ILE A 126 10.89 -9.89 -12.69
C ILE A 126 9.40 -10.07 -12.38
N LYS A 127 8.91 -11.32 -12.43
CA LYS A 127 7.49 -11.66 -12.29
C LYS A 127 6.98 -11.79 -10.85
#